data_AF-A0A1Q2M134-F1
#
_entry.id   AF-A0A1Q2M134-F1
#
_cell.length_a   1.000
_cell.length_b   1.000
_cell.length_c   1.000
_cell.angle_alpha   90.00
_cell.angle_beta   90.00
_cell.angle_gamma   90.00
#
_symmetry.space_group_name_H-M   'P 1'
#
loop_
_entity.id
_entity.type
_entity.pdbx_description
1 polymer ?
#
loop_
_entity_poly.entity_id
_entity_poly.type
_entity_poly.pdbx_seq_one_letter_code
_entity_poly.pdbx_strand_id
1 'polypeptide(L)'
;MKRIVFIVLIFAASYANAIEVALWSSDAEVAKVPTDSMEELVKMGYEPHPCGWVRYTQVDALPPPDTSEFLKSSERVYEYDSAGKIINQWAMPVDAYLFAISGSDIFVRLGTGALKINRAGKISESEQKYIEPSESTCPSSVKALFGGSDYIWCEKRTDLASGTERFLAYEGVCT
;
A
#
# COMPACT_ATOMS: atom_id res chain seq x y z
N MET A 1 22.87 -45.09 -28.84
CA MET A 1 21.64 -44.30 -29.02
C MET A 1 21.35 -43.54 -27.74
N LYS A 2 21.59 -42.22 -27.69
CA LYS A 2 21.24 -41.35 -26.54
C LYS A 2 20.13 -40.41 -26.99
N ARG A 3 18.94 -40.51 -26.38
CA ARG A 3 17.81 -39.61 -26.61
C ARG A 3 18.00 -38.36 -25.76
N ILE A 4 18.10 -37.20 -26.39
CA ILE A 4 18.09 -35.89 -25.74
C ILE A 4 16.63 -35.47 -25.61
N VAL A 5 16.16 -35.32 -24.38
CA VAL A 5 14.82 -34.80 -24.08
C VAL A 5 14.94 -33.27 -23.99
N PHE A 6 14.34 -32.56 -24.94
CA PHE A 6 14.17 -31.11 -24.88
C PHE A 6 12.96 -30.80 -23.98
N ILE A 7 13.21 -30.24 -22.80
CA ILE A 7 12.16 -29.68 -21.95
C ILE A 7 11.84 -28.28 -22.49
N VAL A 8 10.66 -28.12 -23.07
CA VAL A 8 10.14 -26.82 -23.50
C VAL A 8 9.54 -26.14 -22.27
N LEU A 9 10.24 -25.14 -21.74
CA LEU A 9 9.73 -24.23 -20.73
C LEU A 9 8.80 -23.22 -21.40
N ILE A 10 7.49 -23.43 -21.27
CA ILE A 10 6.48 -22.46 -21.68
C ILE A 10 6.45 -21.37 -20.61
N PHE A 11 7.07 -20.22 -20.90
CA PHE A 11 6.89 -19.01 -20.11
C PHE A 11 5.47 -18.48 -20.36
N ALA A 12 4.56 -18.75 -19.43
CA ALA A 12 3.27 -18.06 -19.38
C ALA A 12 3.56 -16.59 -19.02
N ALA A 13 3.42 -15.69 -19.99
CA ALA A 13 3.39 -14.26 -19.73
C ALA A 13 2.14 -13.96 -18.88
N SER A 14 2.34 -13.76 -17.58
CA SER A 14 1.32 -13.21 -16.70
C SER A 14 1.03 -11.79 -17.18
N TYR A 15 -0.12 -11.59 -17.84
CA TYR A 15 -0.67 -10.25 -18.02
C TYR A 15 -1.02 -9.72 -16.63
N ALA A 16 -0.11 -8.95 -16.03
CA ALA A 16 -0.44 -8.17 -14.86
C ALA A 16 -1.45 -7.11 -15.31
N ASN A 17 -2.70 -7.24 -14.90
CA ASN A 17 -3.68 -6.18 -15.09
C ASN A 17 -3.24 -5.03 -14.18
N ALA A 18 -2.83 -3.92 -14.79
CA ALA A 18 -2.56 -2.71 -14.04
C ALA A 18 -3.85 -2.24 -13.37
N ILE A 19 -3.75 -1.78 -12.12
CA ILE A 19 -4.85 -1.30 -11.29
C ILE A 19 -4.63 0.18 -11.06
N GLU A 20 -5.69 0.98 -11.20
CA GLU A 20 -5.63 2.41 -10.90
C GLU A 20 -5.58 2.63 -9.39
N VAL A 21 -4.58 3.37 -8.93
CA VAL A 21 -4.41 3.74 -7.52
C VAL A 21 -4.01 5.20 -7.40
N ALA A 22 -4.41 5.84 -6.29
CA ALA A 22 -3.92 7.17 -5.93
C ALA A 22 -2.57 7.04 -5.20
N LEU A 23 -1.59 7.83 -5.65
CA LEU A 23 -0.25 7.94 -5.06
C LEU A 23 0.05 9.40 -4.74
N TRP A 24 0.77 9.67 -3.64
CA TRP A 24 1.26 11.01 -3.33
C TRP A 24 2.16 11.53 -4.46
N SER A 25 2.02 12.81 -4.75
CA SER A 25 2.87 13.56 -5.69
C SER A 25 3.38 14.81 -5.00
N SER A 26 4.67 15.11 -5.16
CA SER A 26 5.24 16.33 -4.60
C SER A 26 4.84 17.57 -5.40
N ASP A 27 4.79 18.74 -4.74
CA ASP A 27 4.57 20.02 -5.42
C ASP A 27 5.61 20.27 -6.52
N ALA A 28 6.85 19.80 -6.33
CA ALA A 28 7.91 19.90 -7.32
C ALA A 28 7.68 19.02 -8.57
N GLU A 29 6.92 17.92 -8.45
CA GLU A 29 6.50 17.10 -9.59
C GLU A 29 5.32 17.74 -10.32
N VAL A 30 4.35 18.27 -9.58
CA VAL A 30 3.20 18.98 -10.15
C VAL A 30 3.66 20.25 -10.89
N ALA A 31 4.59 21.02 -10.31
CA ALA A 31 5.14 22.24 -10.92
C ALA A 31 5.95 22.01 -12.20
N LYS A 32 6.32 20.76 -12.53
CA LYS A 32 6.97 20.41 -13.81
C LYS A 32 5.97 20.20 -14.93
N VAL A 33 4.68 20.07 -14.63
CA VAL A 33 3.65 19.97 -15.65
C VAL A 33 3.52 21.34 -16.32
N PRO A 34 3.64 21.45 -17.65
CA PRO A 34 3.65 22.73 -18.36
C PRO A 34 2.24 23.30 -18.52
N THR A 35 1.48 23.38 -17.43
CA THR A 35 0.15 23.96 -17.38
C THR A 35 -0.16 24.52 -16.01
N ASP A 36 -0.84 25.66 -15.98
CA ASP A 36 -1.47 26.21 -14.78
C ASP A 36 -2.97 25.88 -14.73
N SER A 37 -3.49 25.13 -15.71
CA SER A 37 -4.89 24.73 -15.80
C SER A 37 -5.16 23.52 -14.91
N MET A 38 -6.00 23.72 -13.90
CA MET A 38 -6.51 22.64 -13.05
C MET A 38 -7.18 21.53 -13.87
N GLU A 39 -7.91 21.88 -14.94
CA GLU A 39 -8.56 20.89 -15.81
C GLU A 39 -7.53 20.00 -16.52
N GLU A 40 -6.41 20.56 -16.95
CA GLU A 40 -5.35 19.80 -17.61
C GLU A 40 -4.59 18.92 -16.62
N LEU A 41 -4.35 19.40 -15.39
CA LEU A 41 -3.77 18.60 -14.31
C LEU A 41 -4.63 17.37 -14.01
N VAL A 42 -5.95 17.54 -13.86
CA VAL A 42 -6.90 16.45 -13.63
C VAL A 42 -6.90 15.46 -14.79
N LYS A 43 -6.87 15.92 -16.05
CA LYS A 43 -6.74 15.03 -17.23
C LYS A 43 -5.44 14.22 -17.24
N MET A 44 -4.39 14.72 -16.60
CA MET A 44 -3.12 14.03 -16.42
C MET A 44 -3.07 13.14 -15.16
N GLY A 45 -4.20 13.04 -14.45
CA GLY A 45 -4.40 12.23 -13.24
C GLY A 45 -4.02 12.93 -11.95
N TYR A 46 -3.61 14.20 -11.97
CA TYR A 46 -3.28 14.95 -10.75
C TYR A 46 -4.54 15.56 -10.15
N GLU A 47 -4.77 15.30 -8.87
CA GLU A 47 -5.89 15.87 -8.13
C GLU A 47 -5.44 16.46 -6.80
N PRO A 48 -6.01 17.61 -6.39
CA PRO A 48 -5.76 18.16 -5.07
C PRO A 48 -6.40 17.27 -4.00
N HIS A 49 -5.67 17.04 -2.91
CA HIS A 49 -6.07 16.23 -1.76
C HIS A 49 -5.79 17.00 -0.45
N PRO A 50 -6.52 16.77 0.65
CA PRO A 50 -6.31 17.49 1.92
C PRO A 50 -4.85 17.57 2.41
N CYS A 51 -4.02 16.56 2.15
CA CYS A 51 -2.61 16.52 2.57
C CYS A 51 -1.59 16.82 1.47
N GLY A 52 -2.03 17.19 0.27
CA GLY A 52 -1.13 17.49 -0.84
C GLY A 52 -1.72 17.09 -2.18
N TRP A 53 -0.86 16.85 -3.17
CA TRP A 53 -1.31 16.35 -4.46
C TRP A 53 -1.27 14.83 -4.49
N VAL A 54 -2.28 14.24 -5.11
CA VAL A 54 -2.24 12.84 -5.53
C VAL A 54 -2.18 12.74 -7.03
N ARG A 55 -1.71 11.60 -7.52
CA ARG A 55 -1.77 11.21 -8.92
C ARG A 55 -2.38 9.82 -9.06
N TYR A 56 -3.48 9.72 -9.82
CA TYR A 56 -4.06 8.45 -10.21
C TYR A 56 -3.18 7.79 -11.28
N THR A 57 -2.68 6.60 -10.97
CA THR A 57 -1.71 5.89 -11.79
C THR A 57 -2.11 4.42 -11.93
N GLN A 58 -1.99 3.89 -13.14
CA GLN A 58 -2.12 2.45 -13.42
C GLN A 58 -0.83 1.75 -13.00
N VAL A 59 -0.90 0.86 -12.01
CA VAL A 59 0.27 0.14 -11.50
C VAL A 59 -0.01 -1.36 -11.36
N ASP A 60 1.02 -2.18 -11.51
CA ASP A 60 1.01 -3.61 -11.14
C ASP A 60 1.73 -3.89 -9.81
N ALA A 61 2.50 -2.89 -9.34
CA ALA A 61 3.12 -2.86 -8.04
C ALA A 61 3.26 -1.42 -7.53
N LEU A 62 3.13 -1.26 -6.22
CA LEU A 62 3.55 -0.07 -5.49
C LEU A 62 5.08 -0.11 -5.27
N PRO A 63 5.74 1.04 -5.16
CA PRO A 63 7.15 1.08 -4.79
C PRO A 63 7.36 0.35 -3.46
N PRO A 64 8.36 -0.53 -3.35
CA PRO A 64 8.56 -1.31 -2.13
C PRO A 64 9.06 -0.43 -0.98
N PRO A 65 8.75 -0.80 0.29
CA PRO A 65 8.97 0.03 1.47
C PRO A 65 10.39 0.56 1.75
N ASP A 66 11.39 -0.01 1.09
CA ASP A 66 12.80 0.30 1.22
C ASP A 66 13.32 1.26 0.14
N THR A 67 12.44 1.79 -0.73
CA THR A 67 12.82 2.69 -1.82
C THR A 67 12.55 4.15 -1.50
N SER A 68 13.34 5.05 -2.11
CA SER A 68 13.10 6.49 -2.00
C SER A 68 11.79 6.95 -2.65
N GLU A 69 11.27 6.17 -3.60
CA GLU A 69 9.98 6.41 -4.25
C GLU A 69 8.83 6.10 -3.29
N PHE A 70 8.91 4.97 -2.58
CA PHE A 70 7.93 4.62 -1.56
C PHE A 70 7.70 5.71 -0.51
N LEU A 71 8.78 6.33 -0.02
CA LEU A 71 8.68 7.40 0.97
C LEU A 71 7.96 8.65 0.46
N LYS A 72 7.77 8.77 -0.86
CA LYS A 72 7.19 9.95 -1.51
C LYS A 72 5.81 9.70 -2.11
N SER A 73 5.44 8.44 -2.35
CA SER A 73 4.29 8.11 -3.19
C SER A 73 3.21 7.28 -2.53
N SER A 74 3.49 6.59 -1.43
CA SER A 74 2.58 5.59 -0.87
C SER A 74 2.34 5.77 0.62
N GLU A 75 1.14 5.41 1.06
CA GLU A 75 0.84 5.21 2.46
C GLU A 75 1.54 3.97 3.00
N ARG A 76 1.67 3.91 4.33
CA ARG A 76 2.56 2.96 5.00
C ARG A 76 1.81 2.21 6.09
N VAL A 77 1.94 0.89 6.04
CA VAL A 77 1.52 0.01 7.13
C VAL A 77 2.77 -0.60 7.75
N TYR A 78 2.96 -0.39 9.05
CA TYR A 78 4.01 -1.05 9.82
C TYR A 78 3.42 -2.16 10.67
N GLU A 79 4.10 -3.29 10.69
CA GLU A 79 3.91 -4.26 11.77
C GLU A 79 5.01 -4.10 12.80
N TYR A 80 4.62 -4.17 14.06
CA TYR A 80 5.53 -4.06 15.19
C TYR A 80 5.33 -5.18 16.21
N ASP A 81 6.37 -5.44 17.00
CA ASP A 81 6.29 -6.37 18.13
C ASP A 81 5.76 -5.68 19.40
N SER A 82 5.61 -6.42 20.49
CA SER A 82 5.11 -5.88 21.76
C SER A 82 6.00 -4.79 22.38
N ALA A 83 7.24 -4.65 21.93
CA ALA A 83 8.16 -3.58 22.35
C ALA A 83 8.10 -2.35 21.43
N GLY A 84 7.27 -2.37 20.39
CA GLY A 84 7.17 -1.29 19.41
C GLY A 84 8.32 -1.28 18.41
N LYS A 85 9.04 -2.39 18.24
CA LYS A 85 10.05 -2.53 17.18
C LYS A 85 9.36 -2.95 15.89
N ILE A 86 9.66 -2.27 14.80
CA ILE A 86 9.15 -2.63 13.47
C ILE A 86 9.74 -3.97 13.02
N ILE A 87 8.87 -4.89 12.65
CA ILE A 87 9.23 -6.21 12.15
C ILE A 87 8.90 -6.38 10.67
N ASN A 88 7.87 -5.70 10.15
CA ASN A 88 7.52 -5.70 8.73
C ASN A 88 6.88 -4.38 8.30
N GLN A 89 6.79 -4.19 6.98
CA GLN A 89 6.23 -2.99 6.37
C GLN A 89 5.57 -3.34 5.03
N TRP A 90 4.53 -2.58 4.67
CA TRP A 90 3.86 -2.64 3.38
C TRP A 90 3.58 -1.24 2.85
N ALA A 91 3.52 -1.15 1.52
CA ALA A 91 2.94 -0.02 0.81
C ALA A 91 1.43 -0.16 0.71
N MET A 92 0.76 0.98 0.72
CA MET A 92 -0.67 1.10 0.55
C MET A 92 -0.97 2.32 -0.34
N PRO A 93 -2.00 2.28 -1.19
CA PRO A 93 -2.46 3.47 -1.90
C PRO A 93 -2.91 4.56 -0.95
N VAL A 94 -2.90 5.80 -1.42
CA VAL A 94 -3.58 6.90 -0.73
C VAL A 94 -5.08 6.58 -0.62
N ASP A 95 -5.67 6.99 0.50
CA ASP A 95 -7.07 6.77 0.87
C ASP A 95 -7.54 5.32 1.02
N ALA A 96 -6.62 4.36 0.97
CA ALA A 96 -6.97 2.98 1.25
C ALA A 96 -7.04 2.70 2.76
N TYR A 97 -7.86 1.71 3.13
CA TYR A 97 -8.03 1.29 4.52
C TYR A 97 -7.70 -0.18 4.69
N LEU A 98 -7.04 -0.54 5.79
CA LEU A 98 -6.67 -1.91 6.07
C LEU A 98 -7.92 -2.78 6.36
N PHE A 99 -8.06 -3.88 5.63
CA PHE A 99 -9.17 -4.83 5.73
C PHE A 99 -8.82 -6.09 6.50
N ALA A 100 -7.63 -6.65 6.23
CA ALA A 100 -7.17 -7.90 6.82
C ALA A 100 -5.67 -8.10 6.58
N ILE A 101 -5.12 -9.14 7.20
CA ILE A 101 -3.76 -9.61 6.97
C ILE A 101 -3.72 -11.13 6.89
N SER A 102 -2.94 -11.69 5.96
CA SER A 102 -2.76 -13.13 5.80
C SER A 102 -1.32 -13.43 5.38
N GLY A 103 -0.51 -13.98 6.29
CA GLY A 103 0.90 -14.30 6.04
C GLY A 103 1.71 -13.07 5.59
N SER A 104 2.23 -13.06 4.37
CA SER A 104 3.03 -11.93 3.86
C SER A 104 2.19 -10.78 3.29
N ASP A 105 0.88 -10.93 3.23
CA ASP A 105 0.02 -10.06 2.44
C ASP A 105 -0.94 -9.28 3.34
N ILE A 106 -1.11 -8.00 3.02
CA ILE A 106 -2.21 -7.19 3.55
C ILE A 106 -3.33 -7.10 2.52
N PHE A 107 -4.52 -6.84 3.00
CA PHE A 107 -5.68 -6.54 2.17
C PHE A 107 -6.18 -5.16 2.53
N VAL A 108 -6.37 -4.31 1.54
CA VAL A 108 -6.82 -2.93 1.73
C VAL A 108 -8.04 -2.65 0.88
N ARG A 109 -8.86 -1.70 1.30
CA ARG A 109 -9.99 -1.21 0.51
C ARG A 109 -9.58 -0.05 -0.36
N LEU A 110 -9.97 -0.07 -1.62
CA LEU A 110 -9.93 1.08 -2.50
C LEU A 110 -11.28 1.18 -3.22
N GLY A 111 -12.04 2.25 -2.96
CA GLY A 111 -13.42 2.38 -3.45
C GLY A 111 -14.35 1.27 -2.94
N THR A 112 -14.90 0.48 -3.85
CA THR A 112 -15.80 -0.66 -3.55
C THR A 112 -15.09 -2.01 -3.51
N GLY A 113 -13.84 -2.09 -3.98
CA GLY A 113 -13.07 -3.33 -4.07
C GLY A 113 -12.04 -3.49 -2.95
N ALA A 114 -11.52 -4.71 -2.82
CA ALA A 114 -10.35 -4.99 -2.01
C ALA A 114 -9.13 -5.27 -2.90
N LEU A 115 -7.98 -4.77 -2.48
CA LEU A 115 -6.69 -5.05 -3.09
C LEU A 115 -5.87 -5.89 -2.13
N LYS A 116 -5.21 -6.90 -2.67
CA LYS A 116 -4.17 -7.67 -1.98
C LYS A 116 -2.82 -7.06 -2.31
N ILE A 117 -2.01 -6.80 -1.29
CA ILE A 117 -0.68 -6.20 -1.44
C ILE A 117 0.33 -7.02 -0.64
N ASN A 118 1.40 -7.47 -1.29
CA ASN A 118 2.48 -8.18 -0.62
C ASN A 118 3.59 -7.22 -0.15
N ARG A 119 4.59 -7.74 0.58
CA ARG A 119 5.72 -6.93 1.08
C ARG A 119 6.60 -6.30 -0.01
N ALA A 120 6.58 -6.84 -1.23
CA ALA A 120 7.30 -6.27 -2.36
C ALA A 120 6.47 -5.20 -3.11
N GLY A 121 5.29 -4.84 -2.59
CA GLY A 121 4.39 -3.87 -3.20
C GLY A 121 3.55 -4.41 -4.35
N LYS A 122 3.69 -5.69 -4.73
CA LYS A 122 2.86 -6.27 -5.82
C LYS A 122 1.39 -6.21 -5.43
N ILE A 123 0.56 -5.72 -6.35
CA ILE A 123 -0.88 -5.58 -6.13
C ILE A 123 -1.70 -6.52 -7.00
N SER A 124 -2.85 -6.92 -6.50
CA SER A 124 -3.88 -7.65 -7.26
C SER A 124 -5.25 -7.42 -6.65
N GLU A 125 -6.31 -7.52 -7.44
CA GLU A 125 -7.68 -7.53 -6.91
C GLU A 125 -7.92 -8.71 -5.96
N SER A 126 -8.84 -8.53 -5.03
CA SER A 126 -9.22 -9.54 -4.04
C SER A 126 -10.70 -9.42 -3.69
N GLU A 127 -11.31 -10.56 -3.34
CA GLU A 127 -12.65 -10.63 -2.76
C GLU A 127 -12.62 -10.60 -1.22
N GLN A 128 -11.45 -10.34 -0.62
CA GLN A 128 -11.31 -10.31 0.82
C GLN A 128 -12.24 -9.27 1.44
N LYS A 129 -13.01 -9.70 2.44
CA LYS A 129 -13.91 -8.82 3.19
C LYS A 129 -13.16 -8.16 4.34
N TYR A 130 -13.64 -6.99 4.72
CA TYR A 130 -13.23 -6.31 5.94
C TYR A 130 -13.46 -7.21 7.16
N ILE A 131 -12.43 -7.27 8.01
CA ILE A 131 -12.49 -7.94 9.30
C ILE A 131 -12.22 -6.86 10.35
N GLU A 132 -13.17 -6.69 11.26
CA GLU A 132 -13.06 -5.71 12.34
C GLU A 132 -11.80 -6.01 13.17
N PRO A 133 -10.87 -5.05 13.30
CA PRO A 133 -9.70 -5.21 14.15
C PRO A 133 -10.06 -4.95 15.61
N SER A 134 -9.17 -5.29 16.53
CA SER A 134 -9.24 -4.79 17.91
C SER A 134 -8.32 -3.58 18.05
N GLU A 135 -8.77 -2.52 18.72
CA GLU A 135 -7.91 -1.37 18.99
C GLU A 135 -6.68 -1.76 19.84
N SER A 136 -5.58 -1.04 19.62
CA SER A 136 -4.36 -1.16 20.44
C SER A 136 -3.73 0.21 20.69
N THR A 137 -2.99 0.32 21.79
CA THR A 137 -2.24 1.54 22.07
C THR A 137 -1.01 1.63 21.18
N CYS A 138 -0.89 2.70 20.41
CA CYS A 138 0.33 2.99 19.66
C CYS A 138 1.52 3.25 20.60
N PRO A 139 2.60 2.45 20.55
CA PRO A 139 3.84 2.76 21.24
C PRO A 139 4.42 4.10 20.76
N SER A 140 5.08 4.85 21.65
CA SER A 140 5.71 6.14 21.28
C SER A 140 6.75 6.00 20.17
N SER A 141 7.48 4.88 20.11
CA SER A 141 8.42 4.58 19.02
C SER A 141 7.73 4.49 17.66
N VAL A 142 6.53 3.90 17.62
CA VAL A 142 5.72 3.78 16.40
C VAL A 142 5.14 5.14 16.02
N LYS A 143 4.62 5.91 16.99
CA LYS A 143 4.11 7.27 16.74
C LYS A 143 5.16 8.20 16.10
N ALA A 144 6.42 8.08 16.53
CA ALA A 144 7.51 8.88 16.00
C ALA A 144 7.80 8.63 14.50
N LEU A 145 7.45 7.46 13.96
CA LEU A 145 7.64 7.13 12.52
C LEU A 145 6.72 7.96 11.61
N PHE A 146 5.62 8.45 12.17
CA PHE A 146 4.61 9.26 11.51
C PHE A 146 4.69 10.73 11.95
N GLY A 147 5.88 11.19 12.34
CA GLY A 147 6.09 12.59 12.74
C GLY A 147 5.31 13.00 13.99
N GLY A 148 4.79 12.04 14.78
CA GLY A 148 3.93 12.32 15.93
C GLY A 148 2.48 12.65 15.57
N SER A 149 2.01 12.29 14.37
CA SER A 149 0.62 12.43 13.93
C SER A 149 -0.39 11.88 14.95
N ASP A 150 -1.48 12.61 15.18
CA ASP A 150 -2.60 12.14 16.01
C ASP A 150 -3.57 11.24 15.24
N TYR A 151 -3.40 11.11 13.92
CA TYR A 151 -4.26 10.33 13.03
C TYR A 151 -3.71 8.91 12.76
N ILE A 152 -2.89 8.39 13.67
CA ILE A 152 -2.31 7.05 13.57
C ILE A 152 -3.27 6.03 14.17
N TRP A 153 -3.55 4.99 13.40
CA TRP A 153 -4.39 3.88 13.81
C TRP A 153 -3.46 2.74 14.21
N CYS A 154 -3.52 2.33 15.47
CA CYS A 154 -2.82 1.13 15.93
C CYS A 154 -3.83 0.07 16.31
N GLU A 155 -3.71 -1.08 15.71
CA GLU A 155 -4.72 -2.12 15.83
C GLU A 155 -4.10 -3.52 15.86
N LYS A 156 -4.81 -4.46 16.48
CA LYS A 156 -4.51 -5.88 16.44
C LYS A 156 -5.39 -6.53 15.39
N ARG A 157 -4.77 -7.32 14.53
CA ARG A 157 -5.47 -8.16 13.57
C ARG A 157 -5.06 -9.61 13.74
N THR A 158 -6.04 -10.50 13.68
CA THR A 158 -5.78 -11.93 13.55
C THR A 158 -5.32 -12.23 12.14
N ASP A 159 -4.12 -12.78 12.00
CA ASP A 159 -3.59 -13.26 10.73
C ASP A 159 -4.43 -14.44 10.23
N LEU A 160 -4.97 -14.33 9.02
CA LEU A 160 -5.83 -15.35 8.44
C LEU A 160 -5.10 -16.64 8.07
N ALA A 161 -3.78 -16.58 7.87
CA ALA A 161 -2.97 -17.75 7.54
C ALA A 161 -2.58 -18.55 8.79
N SER A 162 -2.22 -17.87 9.89
CA SER A 162 -1.67 -18.51 11.09
C SER A 162 -2.61 -18.49 12.31
N GLY A 163 -3.64 -17.65 12.31
CA GLY A 163 -4.50 -17.40 13.46
C GLY A 163 -3.85 -16.57 14.58
N THR A 164 -2.64 -16.06 14.38
CA THR A 164 -1.91 -15.28 15.40
C THR A 164 -2.28 -13.81 15.36
N GLU A 165 -2.30 -13.14 16.51
CA GLU A 165 -2.45 -11.68 16.56
C GLU A 165 -1.19 -10.98 16.02
N ARG A 166 -1.41 -9.92 15.24
CA ARG A 166 -0.38 -9.04 14.68
C ARG A 166 -0.73 -7.59 14.96
N PHE A 167 0.26 -6.81 15.37
CA PHE A 167 0.08 -5.41 15.72
C PHE A 167 0.47 -4.54 14.53
N LEU A 168 -0.48 -3.77 14.02
CA LEU A 168 -0.34 -2.99 12.80
C LEU A 168 -0.56 -1.51 13.13
N ALA A 169 0.19 -0.65 12.45
CA ALA A 169 0.08 0.80 12.55
C ALA A 169 0.10 1.43 11.16
N TYR A 170 -0.80 2.36 10.91
CA TYR A 170 -0.90 3.12 9.66
C TYR A 170 -1.55 4.48 9.93
N GLU A 171 -1.33 5.44 9.04
CA GLU A 171 -2.06 6.71 9.08
C GLU A 171 -3.45 6.53 8.48
N GLY A 172 -4.45 7.12 9.14
CA GLY A 172 -5.76 7.25 8.54
C GLY A 172 -5.70 8.16 7.31
N VAL A 173 -6.71 8.04 6.45
CA VAL A 173 -7.01 9.05 5.42
C VAL A 173 -6.86 10.47 5.96
N CYS A 174 -6.21 11.33 5.19
CA CYS A 174 -6.30 12.75 5.43
C CYS A 174 -7.74 13.22 5.16
N THR A 175 -8.52 13.41 6.22
CA THR A 175 -9.90 13.92 6.18
C THR A 175 -9.95 15.41 6.46
#